data_AF-A0AAN4TNM3-F1
#
_entry.id   AF-A0AAN4TNM3-F1
#
_cell.length_a   1.000
_cell.length_b   1.000
_cell.length_c   1.000
_cell.angle_alpha   90.00
_cell.angle_beta   90.00
_cell.angle_gamma   90.00
#
_symmetry.space_group_name_H-M   'P 1'
#
loop_
_entity.id
_entity.type
_entity.pdbx_description
1 polymer ?
#
loop_
_entity_poly.entity_id
_entity_poly.type
_entity_poly.pdbx_seq_one_letter_code
_entity_poly.pdbx_strand_id
1 'polypeptide(L)'
;MSAQELIIKEDLTPVNIASGLLDVIKDIELSIENSSSHVSAIENRGWFKSTFSSAKTDLVDISKSQNKINDLMLGLIQEVITLNTMSYSFLAAVICELEERAKMGWTDSEGRFQELSETGQGFADKAQSIFRKIAEGSKSTQDRIELNKQNIEEVKSALSVKDALDTQQSQDIDRIKTALEFKAERLASIDALLNQKSTLDERQDHAIQTILVELQENGRVDQERAQIIERNSGDIEAIQSTLSVKVEEIARQELHLGAIDTSLTQNAEQIARLNELLNEQNVLSEKRDNAIRAILETLQKSSRSDLTRAQAIQAQERELLEFKERLVVQENSLARYSSRTNRLLVALAGSSLVMATTLVLKGLSVI
;
A
#
# COMPACT_ATOMS: atom_id res chain seq x y z
N MET A 1 -31.44 -85.09 15.35
CA MET A 1 -32.36 -85.83 16.22
C MET A 1 -31.73 -85.94 17.58
N SER A 2 -32.38 -85.44 18.63
CA SER A 2 -31.85 -85.55 19.99
C SER A 2 -32.10 -86.95 20.56
N ALA A 3 -31.32 -87.39 21.55
CA ALA A 3 -31.53 -88.68 22.23
C ALA A 3 -32.96 -88.81 22.82
N GLN A 4 -33.59 -87.69 23.16
CA GLN A 4 -34.99 -87.63 23.62
C GLN A 4 -36.00 -87.94 22.50
N GLU A 5 -35.70 -87.62 21.24
CA GLU A 5 -36.58 -87.96 20.11
C GLU A 5 -36.56 -89.45 19.74
N LEU A 6 -35.48 -90.18 20.06
CA LEU A 6 -35.38 -91.63 19.87
C LEU A 6 -36.13 -92.41 20.96
N ILE A 7 -36.04 -91.97 22.22
CA ILE A 7 -36.71 -92.61 23.37
C ILE A 7 -38.25 -92.57 23.24
N ILE A 8 -38.80 -91.51 22.64
CA ILE A 8 -40.25 -91.29 22.55
C ILE A 8 -40.90 -92.08 21.38
N LYS A 9 -40.13 -92.47 20.36
CA LYS A 9 -40.67 -93.07 19.12
C LYS A 9 -40.69 -94.60 19.10
N GLU A 10 -39.92 -95.26 19.96
CA GLU A 10 -39.70 -96.73 19.93
C GLU A 10 -39.89 -97.44 21.29
N ASP A 11 -40.48 -96.77 22.30
CA ASP A 11 -40.72 -97.35 23.65
C ASP A 11 -39.43 -97.88 24.34
N LEU A 12 -38.29 -97.30 23.97
CA LEU A 12 -36.95 -97.62 24.45
C LEU A 12 -36.69 -96.99 25.83
N THR A 13 -37.36 -97.53 26.86
CA THR A 13 -37.08 -97.17 28.25
C THR A 13 -35.90 -97.97 28.80
N PRO A 14 -35.17 -97.46 29.82
CA PRO A 14 -34.10 -98.21 30.47
C PRO A 14 -34.55 -99.59 30.96
N VAL A 15 -35.78 -99.66 31.46
CA VAL A 15 -36.48 -100.88 31.89
C VAL A 15 -36.65 -101.88 30.76
N ASN A 16 -37.18 -101.44 29.60
CA ASN A 16 -37.47 -102.32 28.48
C ASN A 16 -36.18 -102.86 27.86
N ILE A 17 -35.16 -102.01 27.76
CA ILE A 17 -33.84 -102.42 27.27
C ILE A 17 -33.17 -103.39 28.24
N ALA A 18 -33.17 -103.10 29.55
CA ALA A 18 -32.61 -104.01 30.54
C ALA A 18 -33.30 -105.38 30.53
N SER A 19 -34.62 -105.40 30.38
CA SER A 19 -35.40 -106.65 30.28
C SER A 19 -35.07 -107.42 29.00
N GLY A 20 -34.98 -106.74 27.85
CA GLY A 20 -34.56 -107.38 26.59
C GLY A 20 -33.15 -107.97 26.65
N LEU A 21 -32.20 -107.26 27.27
CA LEU A 21 -30.84 -107.78 27.51
C LEU A 21 -30.86 -109.02 28.41
N LEU A 22 -31.71 -109.04 29.44
CA LEU A 22 -31.88 -110.19 30.33
C LEU A 22 -32.56 -111.37 29.63
N ASP A 23 -33.52 -111.13 28.75
CA ASP A 23 -34.14 -112.15 27.91
C ASP A 23 -33.09 -112.83 27.01
N VAL A 24 -32.19 -112.05 26.39
CA VAL A 24 -31.07 -112.60 25.59
C VAL A 24 -30.10 -113.40 26.48
N ILE A 25 -29.78 -112.92 27.69
CA ILE A 25 -28.95 -113.66 28.64
C ILE A 25 -29.64 -114.97 29.06
N LYS A 26 -30.96 -114.95 29.24
CA LYS A 26 -31.76 -116.14 29.59
C LYS A 26 -31.80 -117.14 28.43
N ASP A 27 -31.88 -116.68 27.19
CA ASP A 27 -31.81 -117.55 26.02
C ASP A 27 -30.43 -118.21 25.85
N ILE A 28 -29.36 -117.49 26.19
CA ILE A 28 -27.99 -118.05 26.25
C ILE A 28 -27.91 -119.12 27.32
N GLU A 29 -28.42 -118.83 28.53
CA GLU A 29 -28.46 -119.77 29.66
C GLU A 29 -29.21 -121.05 29.28
N LEU A 30 -30.43 -120.93 28.75
CA LEU A 30 -31.24 -122.07 28.30
C LEU A 30 -30.55 -122.83 27.17
N SER A 31 -29.86 -122.15 26.25
CA SER A 31 -29.10 -122.81 25.18
C SER A 31 -27.92 -123.60 25.72
N ILE A 32 -27.22 -123.10 26.76
CA ILE A 32 -26.14 -123.81 27.45
C ILE A 32 -26.68 -125.00 28.23
N GLU A 33 -27.80 -124.86 28.94
CA GLU A 33 -28.41 -125.95 29.71
C GLU A 33 -28.91 -127.07 28.79
N ASN A 34 -29.54 -126.72 27.66
CA ASN A 34 -29.94 -127.68 26.63
C ASN A 34 -28.72 -128.36 25.98
N SER A 35 -27.62 -127.63 25.79
CA SER A 35 -26.36 -128.20 25.30
C SER A 35 -25.74 -129.16 26.31
N SER A 36 -25.74 -128.79 27.59
CA SER A 36 -25.16 -129.55 28.69
C SER A 36 -25.94 -130.83 28.97
N SER A 37 -27.26 -130.77 28.92
CA SER A 37 -28.13 -131.95 29.01
C SER A 37 -27.94 -132.89 27.82
N HIS A 38 -27.72 -132.36 26.60
CA HIS A 38 -27.33 -133.18 25.44
C HIS A 38 -25.99 -133.86 25.64
N VAL A 39 -24.96 -133.15 26.11
CA VAL A 39 -23.64 -133.71 26.41
C VAL A 39 -23.75 -134.78 27.50
N SER A 40 -24.47 -134.52 28.58
CA SER A 40 -24.71 -135.47 29.67
C SER A 40 -25.49 -136.70 29.19
N ALA A 41 -26.45 -136.53 28.27
CA ALA A 41 -27.17 -137.65 27.67
C ALA A 41 -26.25 -138.50 26.77
N ILE A 42 -25.29 -137.89 26.09
CA ILE A 42 -24.26 -138.60 25.31
C ILE A 42 -23.31 -139.37 26.24
N GLU A 43 -22.84 -138.75 27.32
CA GLU A 43 -21.96 -139.38 28.33
C GLU A 43 -22.66 -140.56 29.02
N ASN A 44 -23.95 -140.42 29.33
CA ASN A 44 -24.76 -141.45 30.00
C ASN A 44 -25.22 -142.60 29.09
N ARG A 45 -25.01 -142.54 27.75
CA ARG A 45 -25.36 -143.65 26.83
C ARG A 45 -24.48 -144.90 27.03
N GLY A 46 -23.38 -144.79 27.76
CA GLY A 46 -22.42 -145.88 28.01
C GLY A 46 -21.65 -146.31 26.75
N TRP A 47 -20.47 -146.89 26.97
CA TRP A 47 -19.51 -147.33 25.92
C TRP A 47 -20.14 -148.02 24.71
N PHE A 48 -21.16 -148.87 24.92
CA PHE A 48 -21.68 -149.77 23.89
C PHE A 48 -22.69 -149.13 22.93
N LYS A 49 -23.39 -148.07 23.36
CA LYS A 49 -24.29 -147.31 22.47
C LYS A 49 -23.58 -146.12 21.82
N SER A 50 -22.55 -145.55 22.42
CA SER A 50 -21.77 -144.45 21.83
C SER A 50 -20.92 -144.86 20.63
N THR A 51 -20.59 -146.15 20.50
CA THR A 51 -19.80 -146.69 19.38
C THR A 51 -20.63 -147.06 18.16
N PHE A 52 -21.94 -147.35 18.31
CA PHE A 52 -22.83 -147.71 17.20
C PHE A 52 -23.92 -146.66 16.89
N SER A 53 -24.16 -145.68 17.77
CA SER A 53 -24.99 -144.51 17.51
C SER A 53 -24.10 -143.30 17.22
N SER A 54 -24.10 -142.91 15.94
CA SER A 54 -23.51 -141.72 15.30
C SER A 54 -22.83 -140.65 16.18
N ALA A 55 -21.55 -140.87 16.51
CA ALA A 55 -20.66 -139.82 17.03
C ALA A 55 -20.59 -138.58 16.11
N LYS A 56 -20.85 -138.75 14.81
CA LYS A 56 -20.91 -137.66 13.83
C LYS A 56 -22.15 -136.78 14.00
N THR A 57 -23.30 -137.34 14.35
CA THR A 57 -24.53 -136.58 14.61
C THR A 57 -24.41 -135.82 15.93
N ASP A 58 -23.91 -136.46 16.97
CA ASP A 58 -23.69 -135.85 18.29
C ASP A 58 -22.69 -134.66 18.20
N LEU A 59 -21.60 -134.77 17.44
CA LEU A 59 -20.66 -133.65 17.18
C LEU A 59 -21.30 -132.51 16.40
N VAL A 60 -22.13 -132.81 15.41
CA VAL A 60 -22.85 -131.80 14.62
C VAL A 60 -23.83 -131.03 15.49
N ASP A 61 -24.52 -131.70 16.42
CA ASP A 61 -25.50 -131.05 17.28
C ASP A 61 -24.85 -130.22 18.40
N ILE A 62 -23.70 -130.66 18.95
CA ILE A 62 -22.87 -129.83 19.84
C ILE A 62 -22.36 -128.59 19.10
N SER A 63 -21.86 -128.75 17.86
CA SER A 63 -21.38 -127.62 17.05
C SER A 63 -22.49 -126.63 16.71
N LYS A 64 -23.71 -127.09 16.40
CA LYS A 64 -24.88 -126.21 16.19
C LYS A 64 -25.24 -125.43 17.46
N SER A 65 -25.20 -126.09 18.62
CA SER A 65 -25.48 -125.46 19.90
C SER A 65 -24.45 -124.37 20.24
N GLN A 66 -23.16 -124.66 20.04
CA GLN A 66 -22.08 -123.69 20.23
C GLN A 66 -22.18 -122.51 19.25
N ASN A 67 -22.54 -122.75 17.99
CA ASN A 67 -22.78 -121.67 17.02
C ASN A 67 -23.96 -120.80 17.43
N LYS A 68 -25.07 -121.40 17.89
CA LYS A 68 -26.23 -120.65 18.39
C LYS A 68 -25.87 -119.77 19.60
N ILE A 69 -25.08 -120.30 20.55
CA ILE A 69 -24.60 -119.54 21.70
C ILE A 69 -23.71 -118.37 21.25
N ASN A 70 -22.82 -118.59 20.28
CA ASN A 70 -21.95 -117.54 19.74
C ASN A 70 -22.75 -116.45 19.02
N ASP A 71 -23.77 -116.81 18.24
CA ASP A 71 -24.63 -115.85 17.54
C ASP A 71 -25.41 -114.98 18.54
N LEU A 72 -25.97 -115.58 19.61
CA LEU A 72 -26.65 -114.84 20.67
C LEU A 72 -25.69 -113.90 21.43
N MET A 73 -24.47 -114.35 21.73
CA MET A 73 -23.45 -113.49 22.35
C MET A 73 -23.01 -112.33 21.44
N LEU A 74 -22.89 -112.57 20.12
CA LEU A 74 -22.58 -111.52 19.14
C LEU A 74 -23.71 -110.49 19.04
N GLY A 75 -24.98 -110.94 19.06
CA GLY A 75 -26.14 -110.06 19.12
C GLY A 75 -26.12 -109.16 20.36
N LEU A 76 -25.86 -109.75 21.53
CA LEU A 76 -25.72 -109.00 22.78
C LEU A 76 -24.63 -107.93 22.69
N ILE A 77 -23.47 -108.25 22.11
CA ILE A 77 -22.36 -107.29 21.90
C ILE A 77 -22.79 -106.15 20.95
N GLN A 78 -23.57 -106.43 19.91
CA GLN A 78 -24.05 -105.41 18.97
C GLN A 78 -25.09 -104.47 19.60
N GLU A 79 -26.00 -104.99 20.41
CA GLU A 79 -26.90 -104.16 21.21
C GLU A 79 -26.12 -103.28 22.19
N VAL A 80 -25.07 -103.82 22.81
CA VAL A 80 -24.16 -103.06 23.69
C VAL A 80 -23.47 -101.90 22.95
N ILE A 81 -22.99 -102.13 21.73
CA ILE A 81 -22.38 -101.09 20.90
C ILE A 81 -23.41 -100.01 20.53
N THR A 82 -24.64 -100.41 20.23
CA THR A 82 -25.73 -99.48 19.91
C THR A 82 -26.08 -98.59 21.11
N LEU A 83 -26.13 -99.18 22.31
CA LEU A 83 -26.31 -98.47 23.58
C LEU A 83 -25.22 -97.43 23.89
N ASN A 84 -23.98 -97.62 23.41
CA ASN A 84 -22.87 -96.67 23.53
C ASN A 84 -23.11 -95.35 22.78
N THR A 85 -24.05 -95.33 21.81
CA THR A 85 -24.43 -94.09 21.11
C THR A 85 -25.44 -93.24 21.88
N MET A 86 -25.98 -93.75 23.00
CA MET A 86 -26.94 -93.04 23.85
C MET A 86 -26.26 -92.22 24.95
N SER A 87 -26.97 -91.27 25.56
CA SER A 87 -26.39 -90.38 26.58
C SER A 87 -25.92 -91.16 27.81
N TYR A 88 -24.87 -90.66 28.48
CA TYR A 88 -24.36 -91.27 29.72
C TYR A 88 -25.46 -91.51 30.77
N SER A 89 -26.36 -90.53 30.93
CA SER A 89 -27.50 -90.64 31.85
C SER A 89 -28.44 -91.79 31.53
N PHE A 90 -28.66 -92.07 30.25
CA PHE A 90 -29.52 -93.16 29.80
C PHE A 90 -28.84 -94.51 30.00
N LEU A 91 -27.56 -94.63 29.62
CA LEU A 91 -26.78 -95.85 29.79
C LEU A 91 -26.60 -96.21 31.28
N ALA A 92 -26.39 -95.22 32.15
CA ALA A 92 -26.33 -95.43 33.60
C ALA A 92 -27.65 -95.99 34.16
N ALA A 93 -28.80 -95.49 33.67
CA ALA A 93 -30.10 -96.01 34.07
C ALA A 93 -30.31 -97.46 33.61
N VAL A 94 -29.92 -97.80 32.37
CA VAL A 94 -29.98 -99.18 31.85
C VAL A 94 -29.13 -100.13 32.70
N ILE A 95 -27.92 -99.71 33.10
CA ILE A 95 -27.02 -100.53 33.94
C ILE A 95 -27.63 -100.79 35.32
N CYS A 96 -28.26 -99.78 35.93
CA CYS A 96 -28.92 -99.93 37.22
C CYS A 96 -30.11 -100.90 37.13
N GLU A 97 -30.97 -100.73 36.12
CA GLU A 97 -32.11 -101.63 35.87
C GLU A 97 -31.65 -103.07 35.60
N LEU A 98 -30.59 -103.25 34.81
CA LEU A 98 -30.01 -104.56 34.54
C LEU A 98 -29.51 -105.24 35.82
N GLU A 99 -28.82 -104.50 36.70
CA GLU A 99 -28.30 -105.02 37.97
C GLU A 99 -29.42 -105.43 38.93
N GLU A 100 -30.43 -104.58 39.07
CA GLU A 100 -31.55 -104.82 39.97
C GLU A 100 -32.36 -106.04 39.54
N ARG A 101 -32.68 -106.12 38.24
CA ARG A 101 -33.47 -107.21 37.66
C ARG A 101 -32.71 -108.52 37.55
N ALA A 102 -31.40 -108.50 37.32
CA ALA A 102 -30.59 -109.71 37.38
C ALA A 102 -30.66 -110.34 38.78
N LYS A 103 -30.68 -109.52 39.84
CA LYS A 103 -30.72 -109.98 41.24
C LYS A 103 -32.12 -110.36 41.74
N MET A 104 -33.15 -109.62 41.32
CA MET A 104 -34.51 -109.77 41.84
C MET A 104 -35.45 -110.54 40.91
N GLY A 105 -34.98 -110.91 39.72
CA GLY A 105 -35.81 -111.39 38.63
C GLY A 105 -36.53 -110.26 37.89
N TRP A 106 -37.10 -110.58 36.73
CA TRP A 106 -37.89 -109.65 35.94
C TRP A 106 -39.12 -110.34 35.36
N THR A 107 -40.05 -109.53 34.87
CA THR A 107 -41.18 -110.04 34.09
C THR A 107 -40.86 -109.89 32.61
N ASP A 108 -40.90 -111.00 31.87
CA ASP A 108 -40.68 -111.00 30.43
C ASP A 108 -41.83 -110.29 29.68
N SER A 109 -41.65 -110.09 28.38
CA SER A 109 -42.65 -109.46 27.51
C SER A 109 -43.98 -110.24 27.43
N GLU A 110 -44.01 -111.50 27.86
CA GLU A 110 -45.20 -112.36 27.93
C GLU A 110 -45.88 -112.32 29.31
N GLY A 111 -45.36 -111.52 30.25
CA GLY A 111 -45.91 -111.38 31.60
C GLY A 111 -45.46 -112.47 32.56
N ARG A 112 -44.45 -113.29 32.21
CA ARG A 112 -43.94 -114.35 33.08
C ARG A 112 -42.75 -113.87 33.88
N PHE A 113 -42.70 -114.27 35.14
CA PHE A 113 -41.57 -113.99 36.00
C PHE A 113 -40.39 -114.92 35.66
N GLN A 114 -39.22 -114.33 35.48
CA GLN A 114 -37.95 -114.97 35.11
C GLN A 114 -36.89 -114.63 36.16
N GLU A 115 -36.01 -115.59 36.44
CA GLU A 115 -34.81 -115.42 37.26
C GLU A 115 -33.62 -116.08 36.56
N LEU A 116 -32.42 -115.55 36.76
CA LEU A 116 -31.19 -116.14 36.23
C LEU A 116 -30.72 -117.29 37.13
N SER A 117 -30.18 -118.36 36.54
CA SER A 117 -29.37 -119.32 37.31
C SER A 117 -27.99 -118.74 37.62
N GLU A 118 -27.18 -119.46 38.40
CA GLU A 118 -25.78 -119.08 38.68
C GLU A 118 -24.96 -118.85 37.41
N THR A 119 -25.22 -119.64 36.35
CA THR A 119 -24.56 -119.47 35.05
C THR A 119 -25.03 -118.20 34.35
N GLY A 120 -26.34 -117.93 34.35
CA GLY A 120 -26.92 -116.70 33.80
C GLY A 120 -26.44 -115.45 34.54
N GLN A 121 -26.34 -115.53 35.87
CA GLN A 121 -25.81 -114.46 36.72
C GLN A 121 -24.37 -114.11 36.35
N GLY A 122 -23.52 -115.12 36.10
CA GLY A 122 -22.15 -114.92 35.64
C GLY A 122 -22.03 -114.22 34.29
N PHE A 123 -23.02 -114.37 33.39
CA PHE A 123 -23.10 -113.62 32.14
C PHE A 123 -23.61 -112.19 32.36
N ALA A 124 -24.63 -112.01 33.19
CA ALA A 124 -25.13 -110.69 33.56
C ALA A 124 -24.04 -109.82 34.21
N ASP A 125 -23.24 -110.37 35.12
CA ASP A 125 -22.14 -109.66 35.78
C ASP A 125 -21.05 -109.23 34.77
N LYS A 126 -20.73 -110.09 33.79
CA LYS A 126 -19.78 -109.76 32.71
C LYS A 126 -20.32 -108.69 31.77
N ALA A 127 -21.58 -108.80 31.35
CA ALA A 127 -22.26 -107.79 30.54
C ALA A 127 -22.27 -106.44 31.28
N GLN A 128 -22.61 -106.46 32.57
CA GLN A 128 -22.58 -105.28 33.42
C GLN A 128 -21.20 -104.64 33.52
N SER A 129 -20.14 -105.43 33.67
CA SER A 129 -18.76 -104.93 33.69
C SER A 129 -18.39 -104.22 32.38
N ILE A 130 -18.80 -104.76 31.24
CA ILE A 130 -18.60 -104.14 29.92
C ILE A 130 -19.39 -102.82 29.83
N PHE A 131 -20.66 -102.82 30.24
CA PHE A 131 -21.49 -101.62 30.21
C PHE A 131 -20.94 -100.50 31.11
N ARG A 132 -20.44 -100.83 32.31
CA ARG A 132 -19.81 -99.84 33.20
C ARG A 132 -18.58 -99.19 32.56
N LYS A 133 -17.71 -99.95 31.91
CA LYS A 133 -16.55 -99.41 31.18
C LYS A 133 -16.97 -98.50 30.02
N ILE A 134 -18.03 -98.86 29.31
CA ILE A 134 -18.59 -98.04 28.23
C ILE A 134 -19.18 -96.74 28.79
N ALA A 135 -19.91 -96.81 29.91
CA ALA A 135 -20.47 -95.65 30.59
C ALA A 135 -19.37 -94.70 31.09
N GLU A 136 -18.29 -95.21 31.66
CA GLU A 136 -17.13 -94.40 32.05
C GLU A 136 -16.50 -93.68 30.86
N GLY A 137 -16.31 -94.37 29.72
CA GLY A 137 -15.82 -93.75 28.48
C GLY A 137 -16.79 -92.69 27.92
N SER A 138 -18.09 -92.95 28.01
CA SER A 138 -19.14 -92.01 27.60
C SER A 138 -19.16 -90.76 28.48
N LYS A 139 -18.98 -90.92 29.80
CA LYS A 139 -18.86 -89.80 30.75
C LYS A 139 -17.66 -88.92 30.43
N SER A 140 -16.49 -89.52 30.24
CA SER A 140 -15.28 -88.77 29.87
C SER A 140 -15.46 -88.00 28.56
N THR A 141 -16.15 -88.58 27.58
CA THR A 141 -16.48 -87.90 26.32
C THR A 141 -17.43 -86.73 26.55
N GLN A 142 -18.46 -86.91 27.37
CA GLN A 142 -19.42 -85.86 27.71
C GLN A 142 -18.77 -84.70 28.47
N ASP A 143 -17.86 -84.98 29.41
CA ASP A 143 -17.10 -83.95 30.13
C ASP A 143 -16.24 -83.12 29.14
N ARG A 144 -15.62 -83.77 28.15
CA ARG A 144 -14.86 -83.08 27.09
C ARG A 144 -15.75 -82.22 26.20
N ILE A 145 -16.97 -82.69 25.89
CA ILE A 145 -17.94 -81.91 25.10
C ILE A 145 -18.36 -80.65 25.87
N GLU A 146 -18.65 -80.77 27.17
CA GLU A 146 -19.05 -79.61 27.98
C GLU A 146 -17.90 -78.62 28.13
N LEU A 147 -16.67 -79.10 28.36
CA LEU A 147 -15.48 -78.24 28.37
C LEU A 147 -15.29 -77.51 27.03
N ASN A 148 -15.43 -78.22 25.91
CA ASN A 148 -15.32 -77.60 24.60
C ASN A 148 -16.41 -76.57 24.35
N LYS A 149 -17.65 -76.81 24.82
CA LYS A 149 -18.74 -75.85 24.74
C LYS A 149 -18.44 -74.60 25.54
N GLN A 150 -17.91 -74.72 26.75
CA GLN A 150 -17.45 -73.59 27.55
C GLN A 150 -16.35 -72.81 26.81
N ASN A 151 -15.33 -73.49 26.29
CA ASN A 151 -14.25 -72.85 25.52
C ASN A 151 -14.77 -72.10 24.28
N ILE A 152 -15.78 -72.66 23.59
CA ILE A 152 -16.41 -72.01 22.43
C ILE A 152 -17.12 -70.71 22.86
N GLU A 153 -17.85 -70.71 23.96
CA GLU A 153 -18.52 -69.51 24.48
C GLU A 153 -17.50 -68.45 24.93
N GLU A 154 -16.38 -68.86 25.55
CA GLU A 154 -15.28 -67.95 25.90
C GLU A 154 -14.66 -67.30 24.66
N VAL A 155 -14.37 -68.10 23.62
CA VAL A 155 -13.84 -67.58 22.34
C VAL A 155 -14.83 -66.63 21.67
N LYS A 156 -16.12 -66.95 21.70
CA LYS A 156 -17.18 -66.10 21.12
C LYS A 156 -17.30 -64.77 21.85
N SER A 157 -17.21 -64.78 23.18
CA SER A 157 -17.16 -63.57 24.00
C SER A 157 -15.95 -62.71 23.65
N ALA A 158 -14.76 -63.32 23.54
CA ALA A 158 -13.54 -62.62 23.16
C ALA A 158 -13.62 -62.02 21.74
N LEU A 159 -14.20 -62.73 20.77
CA LEU A 159 -14.44 -62.21 19.42
C LEU A 159 -15.37 -60.99 19.46
N SER A 160 -16.47 -61.05 20.21
CA SER A 160 -17.40 -59.93 20.30
C SER A 160 -16.76 -58.67 20.87
N VAL A 161 -15.86 -58.80 21.85
CA VAL A 161 -15.09 -57.66 22.38
C VAL A 161 -14.13 -57.11 21.33
N LYS A 162 -13.47 -58.00 20.57
CA LYS A 162 -12.58 -57.59 19.48
C LYS A 162 -13.34 -56.83 18.39
N ASP A 163 -14.50 -57.31 17.96
CA ASP A 163 -15.30 -56.64 16.91
C ASP A 163 -15.73 -55.22 17.33
N ALA A 164 -16.07 -55.03 18.60
CA ALA A 164 -16.37 -53.71 19.15
C ALA A 164 -15.13 -52.80 19.15
N LEU A 165 -13.95 -53.34 19.46
CA LEU A 165 -12.69 -52.61 19.43
C LEU A 165 -12.28 -52.23 18.00
N ASP A 166 -12.42 -53.14 17.04
CA ASP A 166 -12.13 -52.89 15.62
C ASP A 166 -13.07 -51.81 15.04
N THR A 167 -14.33 -51.81 15.46
CA THR A 167 -15.30 -50.75 15.11
C THR A 167 -14.89 -49.40 15.70
N GLN A 168 -14.50 -49.36 16.98
CA GLN A 168 -14.04 -48.14 17.64
C GLN A 168 -12.77 -47.58 16.98
N GLN A 169 -11.81 -48.45 16.67
CA GLN A 169 -10.58 -48.07 15.97
C GLN A 169 -10.85 -47.47 14.59
N SER A 170 -11.78 -48.05 13.83
CA SER A 170 -12.19 -47.52 12.53
C SER A 170 -12.74 -46.10 12.65
N GLN A 171 -13.61 -45.85 13.64
CA GLN A 171 -14.15 -44.51 13.90
C GLN A 171 -13.06 -43.50 14.30
N ASP A 172 -12.09 -43.92 15.12
CA ASP A 172 -11.00 -43.05 15.54
C ASP A 172 -10.04 -42.72 14.39
N ILE A 173 -9.80 -43.67 13.48
CA ILE A 173 -9.04 -43.43 12.24
C ILE A 173 -9.75 -42.38 11.37
N ASP A 174 -11.06 -42.48 11.19
CA ASP A 174 -11.83 -41.51 10.39
C ASP A 174 -11.78 -40.10 11.00
N ARG A 175 -11.85 -40.00 12.32
CA ARG A 175 -11.68 -38.72 13.05
C ARG A 175 -10.30 -38.12 12.83
N ILE A 176 -9.25 -38.93 12.93
CA ILE A 176 -7.87 -38.50 12.70
C ILE A 176 -7.71 -38.01 11.25
N LYS A 177 -8.25 -38.73 10.27
CA LYS A 177 -8.18 -38.35 8.86
C LYS A 177 -8.84 -37.00 8.61
N THR A 178 -10.06 -36.79 9.14
CA THR A 178 -10.77 -35.51 9.05
C THR A 178 -9.97 -34.36 9.68
N ALA A 179 -9.35 -34.60 10.84
CA ALA A 179 -8.53 -33.60 11.51
C ALA A 179 -7.25 -33.26 10.73
N LEU A 180 -6.66 -34.24 10.03
CA LEU A 180 -5.49 -34.04 9.17
C LEU A 180 -5.86 -33.25 7.91
N GLU A 181 -6.98 -33.55 7.27
CA GLU A 181 -7.49 -32.82 6.11
C GLU A 181 -7.71 -31.34 6.45
N PHE A 182 -8.39 -31.05 7.57
CA PHE A 182 -8.58 -29.67 8.05
C PHE A 182 -7.25 -28.95 8.34
N LYS A 183 -6.27 -29.65 8.93
CA LYS A 183 -4.93 -29.07 9.17
C LYS A 183 -4.18 -28.79 7.87
N ALA A 184 -4.30 -29.67 6.87
CA ALA A 184 -3.68 -29.49 5.57
C ALA A 184 -4.27 -28.27 4.83
N GLU A 185 -5.59 -28.12 4.83
CA GLU A 185 -6.25 -26.94 4.26
C GLU A 185 -5.81 -25.65 4.95
N ARG A 186 -5.71 -25.67 6.28
CA ARG A 186 -5.26 -24.52 7.07
C ARG A 186 -3.79 -24.17 6.79
N LEU A 187 -2.92 -25.15 6.58
CA LEU A 187 -1.53 -24.91 6.17
C LEU A 187 -1.47 -24.29 4.77
N ALA A 188 -2.23 -24.80 3.80
CA ALA A 188 -2.30 -24.21 2.46
C ALA A 188 -2.79 -22.75 2.48
N SER A 189 -3.74 -22.44 3.36
CA SER A 189 -4.21 -21.05 3.59
C SER A 189 -3.11 -20.16 4.20
N ILE A 190 -2.34 -20.67 5.16
CA ILE A 190 -1.21 -19.95 5.74
C ILE A 190 -0.13 -19.69 4.69
N ASP A 191 0.20 -20.67 3.85
CA ASP A 191 1.18 -20.50 2.77
C ASP A 191 0.72 -19.44 1.75
N ALA A 192 -0.57 -19.41 1.41
CA ALA A 192 -1.14 -18.37 0.56
C ALA A 192 -1.03 -16.97 1.19
N LEU A 193 -1.31 -16.83 2.49
CA LEU A 193 -1.16 -15.58 3.23
C LEU A 193 0.31 -15.13 3.32
N LEU A 194 1.24 -16.06 3.53
CA LEU A 194 2.68 -15.77 3.56
C LEU A 194 3.18 -15.29 2.19
N ASN A 195 2.74 -15.92 1.11
CA ASN A 195 3.05 -15.46 -0.24
C ASN A 195 2.49 -14.06 -0.52
N GLN A 196 1.25 -13.79 -0.14
CA GLN A 196 0.67 -12.45 -0.26
C GLN A 196 1.48 -11.42 0.52
N LYS A 197 1.88 -11.74 1.76
CA LYS A 197 2.71 -10.85 2.57
C LYS A 197 4.07 -10.61 1.91
N SER A 198 4.74 -11.65 1.41
CA SER A 198 6.02 -11.51 0.69
C SER A 198 5.91 -10.54 -0.49
N THR A 199 4.87 -10.67 -1.31
CA THR A 199 4.65 -9.75 -2.44
C THR A 199 4.34 -8.32 -1.99
N LEU A 200 3.71 -8.16 -0.83
CA LEU A 200 3.45 -6.83 -0.26
C LEU A 200 4.74 -6.20 0.24
N ASP A 201 5.58 -6.97 0.96
CA ASP A 201 6.87 -6.52 1.47
C ASP A 201 7.78 -6.10 0.30
N GLU A 202 7.85 -6.88 -0.79
CA GLU A 202 8.58 -6.52 -2.01
C GLU A 202 8.08 -5.20 -2.65
N ARG A 203 6.76 -4.99 -2.68
CA ARG A 203 6.18 -3.73 -3.19
C ARG A 203 6.52 -2.55 -2.29
N GLN A 204 6.49 -2.76 -0.98
CA GLN A 204 6.84 -1.73 0.00
C GLN A 204 8.32 -1.35 -0.11
N ASP A 205 9.21 -2.33 -0.24
CA ASP A 205 10.64 -2.10 -0.45
C ASP A 205 10.88 -1.30 -1.74
N HIS A 206 10.19 -1.64 -2.83
CA HIS A 206 10.28 -0.88 -4.08
C HIS A 206 9.77 0.57 -3.94
N ALA A 207 8.67 0.77 -3.22
CA ALA A 207 8.11 2.09 -2.95
C ALA A 207 9.07 2.94 -2.09
N ILE A 208 9.65 2.34 -1.05
CA ILE A 208 10.66 2.99 -0.19
C ILE A 208 11.87 3.39 -1.02
N GLN A 209 12.37 2.51 -1.88
CA GLN A 209 13.51 2.81 -2.75
C GLN A 209 13.21 3.97 -3.71
N THR A 210 12.00 4.02 -4.27
CA THR A 210 11.56 5.13 -5.12
C THR A 210 11.55 6.46 -4.36
N ILE A 211 10.96 6.47 -3.16
CA ILE A 211 10.93 7.66 -2.30
C ILE A 211 12.34 8.12 -1.94
N LEU A 212 13.26 7.18 -1.64
CA LEU A 212 14.65 7.52 -1.33
C LEU A 212 15.36 8.20 -2.51
N VAL A 213 15.13 7.73 -3.74
CA VAL A 213 15.68 8.36 -4.95
C VAL A 213 15.09 9.76 -5.15
N GLU A 214 13.78 9.93 -4.99
CA GLU A 214 13.13 11.25 -5.10
C GLU A 214 13.65 12.23 -4.03
N LEU A 215 13.87 11.78 -2.81
CA LEU A 215 14.44 12.59 -1.74
C LEU A 215 15.89 13.00 -2.02
N GLN A 216 16.70 12.09 -2.58
CA GLN A 216 18.06 12.41 -3.00
C GLN A 216 18.10 13.46 -4.11
N GLU A 217 17.22 13.33 -5.12
CA GLU A 217 17.14 14.29 -6.21
C GLU A 217 16.62 15.64 -5.73
N ASN A 218 15.61 15.66 -4.85
CA ASN A 218 15.15 16.89 -4.22
C ASN A 218 16.27 17.56 -3.41
N GLY A 219 17.06 16.80 -2.66
CA GLY A 219 18.23 17.31 -1.96
C GLY A 219 19.27 17.94 -2.90
N ARG A 220 19.50 17.33 -4.07
CA ARG A 220 20.37 17.89 -5.12
C ARG A 220 19.82 19.20 -5.66
N VAL A 221 18.54 19.26 -5.97
CA VAL A 221 17.85 20.46 -6.47
C VAL A 221 17.89 21.57 -5.43
N ASP A 222 17.69 21.27 -4.15
CA ASP A 222 17.76 22.26 -3.07
C ASP A 222 19.18 22.80 -2.87
N GLN A 223 20.21 21.96 -3.03
CA GLN A 223 21.60 22.41 -3.04
C GLN A 223 21.88 23.33 -4.23
N GLU A 224 21.36 23.02 -5.42
CA GLU A 224 21.48 23.85 -6.61
C GLU A 224 20.78 25.21 -6.42
N ARG A 225 19.57 25.20 -5.85
CA ARG A 225 18.84 26.42 -5.48
C ARG A 225 19.62 27.26 -4.47
N ALA A 226 20.21 26.65 -3.45
CA ALA A 226 21.03 27.35 -2.47
C ALA A 226 22.24 28.05 -3.11
N GLN A 227 22.93 27.38 -4.04
CA GLN A 227 24.04 27.98 -4.80
C GLN A 227 23.59 29.15 -5.68
N ILE A 228 22.42 29.04 -6.32
CA ILE A 228 21.85 30.15 -7.12
C ILE A 228 21.52 31.34 -6.23
N ILE A 229 20.91 31.10 -5.07
CA ILE A 229 20.61 32.16 -4.09
C ILE A 229 21.89 32.84 -3.62
N GLU A 230 22.95 32.08 -3.33
CA GLU A 230 24.25 32.63 -2.93
C GLU A 230 24.87 33.51 -4.03
N ARG A 231 24.89 33.03 -5.28
CA ARG A 231 25.36 33.82 -6.43
C ARG A 231 24.54 35.10 -6.60
N ASN A 232 23.22 34.99 -6.60
CA ASN A 232 22.33 36.15 -6.73
C ASN A 232 22.52 37.15 -5.60
N SER A 233 22.80 36.68 -4.38
CA SER A 233 23.10 37.55 -3.23
C SER A 233 24.40 38.32 -3.46
N GLY A 234 25.44 37.66 -3.95
CA GLY A 234 26.70 38.30 -4.35
C GLY A 234 26.52 39.33 -5.48
N ASP A 235 25.71 39.01 -6.49
CA ASP A 235 25.38 39.95 -7.57
C ASP A 235 24.62 41.18 -7.04
N ILE A 236 23.66 40.98 -6.12
CA ILE A 236 22.93 42.08 -5.47
C ILE A 236 23.90 42.97 -4.69
N GLU A 237 24.82 42.39 -3.91
CA GLU A 237 25.84 43.16 -3.18
C GLU A 237 26.75 43.95 -4.13
N ALA A 238 27.17 43.37 -5.24
CA ALA A 238 27.97 44.05 -6.25
C ALA A 238 27.21 45.21 -6.92
N ILE A 239 25.93 45.00 -7.25
CA ILE A 239 25.05 46.06 -7.77
C ILE A 239 24.88 47.17 -6.73
N GLN A 240 24.63 46.83 -5.47
CA GLN A 240 24.50 47.80 -4.38
C GLN A 240 25.78 48.62 -4.20
N SER A 241 26.95 47.98 -4.21
CA SER A 241 28.25 48.65 -4.16
C SER A 241 28.44 49.62 -5.34
N THR A 242 28.15 49.17 -6.56
CA THR A 242 28.24 49.99 -7.77
C THR A 242 27.28 51.19 -7.70
N LEU A 243 26.06 50.96 -7.24
CA LEU A 243 25.06 52.01 -7.08
C LEU A 243 25.49 53.02 -6.02
N SER A 244 26.07 52.57 -4.89
CA SER A 244 26.62 53.45 -3.85
C SER A 244 27.73 54.35 -4.41
N VAL A 245 28.66 53.78 -5.19
CA VAL A 245 29.71 54.56 -5.88
C VAL A 245 29.09 55.59 -6.84
N LYS A 246 28.06 55.19 -7.59
CA LYS A 246 27.36 56.11 -8.51
C LYS A 246 26.61 57.21 -7.77
N VAL A 247 26.00 56.93 -6.62
CA VAL A 247 25.38 57.94 -5.75
C VAL A 247 26.41 58.93 -5.25
N GLU A 248 27.59 58.48 -4.81
CA GLU A 248 28.69 59.38 -4.42
C GLU A 248 29.18 60.23 -5.61
N GLU A 249 29.26 59.65 -6.81
CA GLU A 249 29.64 60.37 -8.03
C GLU A 249 28.61 61.44 -8.39
N ILE A 250 27.32 61.13 -8.31
CA ILE A 250 26.23 62.09 -8.51
C ILE A 250 26.32 63.20 -7.45
N ALA A 251 26.52 62.87 -6.17
CA ALA A 251 26.67 63.88 -5.12
C ALA A 251 27.87 64.82 -5.38
N ARG A 252 28.99 64.30 -5.90
CA ARG A 252 30.12 65.15 -6.34
C ARG A 252 29.75 66.02 -7.55
N GLN A 253 29.03 65.47 -8.52
CA GLN A 253 28.55 66.24 -9.67
C GLN A 253 27.58 67.35 -9.27
N GLU A 254 26.65 67.07 -8.34
CA GLU A 254 25.75 68.08 -7.76
C GLU A 254 26.53 69.18 -7.04
N LEU A 255 27.59 68.84 -6.29
CA LEU A 255 28.47 69.82 -5.66
C LEU A 255 29.21 70.69 -6.69
N HIS A 256 29.68 70.10 -7.78
CA HIS A 256 30.25 70.84 -8.91
C HIS A 256 29.21 71.73 -9.60
N LEU A 257 27.98 71.26 -9.79
CA LEU A 257 26.88 72.07 -10.35
C LEU A 257 26.54 73.24 -9.42
N GLY A 258 26.51 73.03 -8.10
CA GLY A 258 26.35 74.11 -7.12
C GLY A 258 27.48 75.15 -7.19
N ALA A 259 28.74 74.71 -7.41
CA ALA A 259 29.86 75.62 -7.64
C ALA A 259 29.71 76.42 -8.95
N ILE A 260 29.23 75.78 -10.03
CA ILE A 260 28.90 76.45 -11.29
C ILE A 260 27.79 77.47 -11.10
N ASP A 261 26.71 77.12 -10.39
CA ASP A 261 25.59 78.03 -10.11
C ASP A 261 26.05 79.25 -9.28
N THR A 262 26.92 79.02 -8.30
CA THR A 262 27.57 80.09 -7.54
C THR A 262 28.41 81.01 -8.45
N SER A 263 29.18 80.43 -9.37
CA SER A 263 29.99 81.18 -10.34
C SER A 263 29.12 81.94 -11.35
N LEU A 264 28.01 81.37 -11.81
CA LEU A 264 27.03 82.04 -12.66
C LEU A 264 26.35 83.20 -11.94
N THR A 265 26.03 83.02 -10.65
CA THR A 265 25.47 84.08 -9.80
C THR A 265 26.48 85.22 -9.63
N GLN A 266 27.75 84.91 -9.36
CA GLN A 266 28.83 85.90 -9.31
C GLN A 266 29.04 86.62 -10.65
N ASN A 267 28.96 85.89 -11.77
CA ASN A 267 29.03 86.49 -13.10
C ASN A 267 27.82 87.39 -13.37
N ALA A 268 26.62 87.01 -12.93
CA ALA A 268 25.42 87.85 -13.03
C ALA A 268 25.57 89.13 -12.19
N GLU A 269 26.13 89.05 -10.98
CA GLU A 269 26.47 90.23 -10.17
C GLU A 269 27.53 91.11 -10.83
N GLN A 270 28.57 90.53 -11.45
CA GLN A 270 29.56 91.28 -12.21
C GLN A 270 28.94 91.99 -13.41
N ILE A 271 28.04 91.32 -14.14
CA ILE A 271 27.27 91.93 -15.24
C ILE A 271 26.37 93.06 -14.72
N ALA A 272 25.74 92.90 -13.56
CA ALA A 272 24.95 93.95 -12.92
C ALA A 272 25.81 95.19 -12.57
N ARG A 273 27.01 94.97 -12.01
CA ARG A 273 27.98 96.07 -11.75
C ARG A 273 28.50 96.72 -13.03
N LEU A 274 28.75 95.94 -14.08
CA LEU A 274 29.13 96.48 -15.39
C LEU A 274 27.99 97.31 -16.01
N ASN A 275 26.73 96.90 -15.85
CA ASN A 275 25.58 97.69 -16.27
C ASN A 275 25.45 98.99 -15.46
N GLU A 276 25.76 98.97 -14.18
CA GLU A 276 25.78 100.17 -13.33
C GLU A 276 26.88 101.15 -13.78
N LEU A 277 28.09 100.66 -14.05
CA LEU A 277 29.19 101.45 -14.62
C LEU A 277 28.87 101.99 -16.03
N LEU A 278 28.18 101.22 -16.86
CA LEU A 278 27.71 101.67 -18.17
C LEU A 278 26.67 102.78 -18.03
N ASN A 279 25.79 102.68 -17.03
CA ASN A 279 24.81 103.72 -16.73
C ASN A 279 25.48 105.01 -16.23
N GLU A 280 26.50 104.89 -15.36
CA GLU A 280 27.34 106.03 -14.96
C GLU A 280 28.07 106.66 -16.15
N GLN A 281 28.57 105.85 -17.09
CA GLN A 281 29.19 106.35 -18.32
C GLN A 281 28.17 107.09 -19.21
N ASN A 282 26.93 106.60 -19.31
CA ASN A 282 25.86 107.28 -20.04
C ASN A 282 25.51 108.63 -19.40
N VAL A 283 25.41 108.70 -18.07
CA VAL A 283 25.19 109.96 -17.34
C VAL A 283 26.37 110.93 -17.54
N LEU A 284 27.60 110.43 -17.59
CA LEU A 284 28.78 111.25 -17.90
C LEU A 284 28.78 111.73 -19.36
N SER A 285 28.37 110.89 -20.32
CA SER A 285 28.19 111.28 -21.72
C SER A 285 27.12 112.35 -21.87
N GLU A 286 26.00 112.21 -21.16
CA GLU A 286 24.92 113.18 -21.16
C GLU A 286 25.33 114.52 -20.52
N LYS A 287 26.14 114.49 -19.46
CA LYS A 287 26.80 115.69 -18.90
C LYS A 287 27.78 116.33 -19.88
N ARG A 288 28.56 115.52 -20.61
CA ARG A 288 29.48 115.99 -21.65
C ARG A 288 28.72 116.66 -22.80
N ASP A 289 27.63 116.06 -23.25
CA ASP A 289 26.83 116.57 -24.36
C ASP A 289 26.04 117.83 -23.97
N ASN A 290 25.59 117.93 -22.72
CA ASN A 290 25.02 119.16 -22.17
C ASN A 290 26.06 120.28 -22.01
N ALA A 291 27.30 119.96 -21.63
CA ALA A 291 28.39 120.95 -21.59
C ALA A 291 28.77 121.44 -23.00
N ILE A 292 28.79 120.56 -24.00
CA ILE A 292 29.00 120.93 -25.41
C ILE A 292 27.86 121.82 -25.92
N ARG A 293 26.60 121.53 -25.55
CA ARG A 293 25.44 122.37 -25.88
C ARG A 293 25.52 123.76 -25.25
N ALA A 294 25.96 123.85 -23.99
CA ALA A 294 26.16 125.13 -23.29
C ALA A 294 27.27 125.99 -23.92
N ILE A 295 28.36 125.35 -24.38
CA ILE A 295 29.47 126.02 -25.11
C ILE A 295 29.00 126.52 -26.48
N LEU A 296 28.17 125.74 -27.20
CA LEU A 296 27.59 126.14 -28.48
C LEU A 296 26.62 127.34 -28.33
N GLU A 297 25.80 127.38 -27.28
CA GLU A 297 24.93 128.55 -27.00
C GLU A 297 25.70 129.81 -26.63
N THR A 298 26.85 129.70 -25.96
CA THR A 298 27.72 130.86 -25.65
C THR A 298 28.44 131.38 -26.89
N LEU A 299 28.89 130.50 -27.80
CA LEU A 299 29.47 130.89 -29.09
C LEU A 299 28.43 131.53 -30.04
N GLN A 300 27.18 131.06 -30.01
CA GLN A 300 26.10 131.61 -30.84
C GLN A 300 25.61 132.98 -30.33
N LYS A 301 25.67 133.25 -29.02
CA LYS A 301 25.48 134.59 -28.44
C LYS A 301 26.64 135.55 -28.75
N SER A 302 27.87 135.06 -28.78
CA SER A 302 29.05 135.84 -29.19
C SER A 302 28.98 136.27 -30.65
N SER A 303 28.61 135.38 -31.56
CA SER A 303 28.48 135.70 -33.00
C SER A 303 27.35 136.68 -33.33
N ARG A 304 26.26 136.73 -32.53
CA ARG A 304 25.19 137.73 -32.69
C ARG A 304 25.60 139.11 -32.18
N SER A 305 26.46 139.18 -31.18
CA SER A 305 27.03 140.43 -30.66
C SER A 305 28.01 141.07 -31.66
N ASP A 306 28.87 140.27 -32.30
CA ASP A 306 29.86 140.77 -33.25
C ASP A 306 29.24 141.25 -34.58
N LEU A 307 28.14 140.64 -35.01
CA LEU A 307 27.38 141.10 -36.19
C LEU A 307 26.69 142.46 -35.96
N THR A 308 26.20 142.70 -34.74
CA THR A 308 25.56 143.98 -34.37
C THR A 308 26.59 145.10 -34.22
N ARG A 309 27.82 144.76 -33.79
CA ARG A 309 28.96 145.69 -33.68
C ARG A 309 29.50 146.10 -35.06
N ALA A 310 29.55 145.16 -36.02
CA ALA A 310 29.97 145.45 -37.40
C ALA A 310 28.97 146.35 -38.15
N GLN A 311 27.67 146.19 -37.90
CA GLN A 311 26.62 147.03 -38.51
C GLN A 311 26.57 148.45 -37.92
N ALA A 312 26.95 148.64 -36.65
CA ALA A 312 27.04 149.97 -36.02
C ALA A 312 28.25 150.79 -36.54
N ILE A 313 29.38 150.13 -36.80
CA ILE A 313 30.59 150.79 -37.33
C ILE A 313 30.39 151.26 -38.78
N GLN A 314 29.69 150.45 -39.60
CA GLN A 314 29.39 150.80 -40.99
C GLN A 314 28.37 151.95 -41.13
N ALA A 315 27.51 152.15 -40.13
CA ALA A 315 26.58 153.28 -40.06
C ALA A 315 27.30 154.59 -39.67
N GLN A 316 28.25 154.53 -38.73
CA GLN A 316 29.03 155.70 -38.32
C GLN A 316 30.04 156.15 -39.39
N GLU A 317 30.59 155.24 -40.20
CA GLU A 317 31.47 155.61 -41.32
C GLU A 317 30.73 156.33 -42.47
N ARG A 318 29.43 156.07 -42.65
CA ARG A 318 28.59 156.81 -43.62
C ARG A 318 28.25 158.22 -43.14
N GLU A 319 27.94 158.41 -41.85
CA GLU A 319 27.67 159.74 -41.29
C GLU A 319 28.94 160.63 -41.28
N LEU A 320 30.12 160.04 -41.06
CA LEU A 320 31.40 160.76 -41.13
C LEU A 320 31.76 161.20 -42.56
N LEU A 321 31.34 160.44 -43.59
CA LEU A 321 31.55 160.80 -44.99
C LEU A 321 30.63 161.96 -45.43
N GLU A 322 29.35 161.92 -45.02
CA GLU A 322 28.38 163.00 -45.29
C GLU A 322 28.71 164.29 -44.53
N PHE A 323 29.27 164.21 -43.33
CA PHE A 323 29.72 165.39 -42.58
C PHE A 323 30.96 166.05 -43.22
N LYS A 324 31.83 165.25 -43.83
CA LYS A 324 33.02 165.72 -44.56
C LYS A 324 32.65 166.42 -45.88
N GLU A 325 31.62 165.94 -46.58
CA GLU A 325 31.07 166.62 -47.76
C GLU A 325 30.37 167.95 -47.41
N ARG A 326 29.69 168.04 -46.26
CA ARG A 326 29.07 169.30 -45.79
C ARG A 326 30.10 170.37 -45.41
N LEU A 327 31.27 169.97 -44.89
CA LEU A 327 32.39 170.89 -44.58
C LEU A 327 33.05 171.46 -45.84
N VAL A 328 33.22 170.65 -46.90
CA VAL A 328 33.80 171.08 -48.19
C VAL A 328 32.87 172.02 -48.97
N VAL A 329 31.55 171.91 -48.79
CA VAL A 329 30.57 172.84 -49.38
C VAL A 329 30.52 174.17 -48.61
N GLN A 330 30.79 174.17 -47.31
CA GLN A 330 30.81 175.40 -46.50
C GLN A 330 32.11 176.22 -46.71
N GLU A 331 33.28 175.58 -46.83
CA GLU A 331 34.55 176.26 -47.16
C GLU A 331 34.55 176.88 -48.58
N ASN A 332 33.84 176.27 -49.54
CA ASN A 332 33.72 176.80 -50.91
C ASN A 332 32.75 178.00 -51.06
N SER A 333 31.91 178.26 -50.06
CA SER A 333 31.06 179.47 -50.02
C SER A 333 31.77 180.67 -49.38
N LEU A 334 32.76 180.44 -48.51
CA LEU A 334 33.58 181.49 -47.89
C LEU A 334 34.66 182.03 -48.84
N ALA A 335 35.15 181.23 -49.79
CA ALA A 335 36.21 181.62 -50.73
C ALA A 335 35.73 182.47 -51.94
N ARG A 336 34.42 182.59 -52.20
CA ARG A 336 33.88 183.34 -53.36
C ARG A 336 33.38 184.75 -53.07
N TYR A 337 33.28 185.17 -51.81
CA TYR A 337 32.95 186.56 -51.44
C TYR A 337 34.19 187.46 -51.23
N SER A 338 35.39 186.87 -51.18
CA SER A 338 36.66 187.58 -50.94
C SER A 338 37.33 188.15 -52.20
N SER A 339 36.96 187.72 -53.42
CA SER A 339 37.70 188.09 -54.65
C SER A 339 37.03 189.09 -55.61
N ARG A 340 35.83 189.62 -55.29
CA ARG A 340 35.09 190.53 -56.21
C ARG A 340 34.95 192.00 -55.78
N THR A 341 35.23 192.38 -54.53
CA THR A 341 35.12 193.79 -54.09
C THR A 341 36.45 194.53 -53.99
N ASN A 342 37.58 193.86 -54.25
CA ASN A 342 38.91 194.48 -54.33
C ASN A 342 39.36 194.84 -55.77
N ARG A 343 38.45 194.82 -56.76
CA ARG A 343 38.74 195.21 -58.16
C ARG A 343 37.93 196.41 -58.67
N LEU A 344 37.11 197.06 -57.84
CA LEU A 344 36.29 198.22 -58.24
C LEU A 344 36.52 199.45 -57.34
N LEU A 345 37.77 199.67 -56.91
CA LEU A 345 38.24 200.94 -56.34
C LEU A 345 39.34 201.62 -57.18
N VAL A 346 39.66 201.13 -58.39
CA VAL A 346 40.81 201.64 -59.17
C VAL A 346 40.45 202.12 -60.59
N ALA A 347 39.20 202.01 -61.05
CA ALA A 347 38.87 202.35 -62.45
C ALA A 347 38.21 203.73 -62.69
N LEU A 348 37.68 204.46 -61.71
CA LEU A 348 36.92 205.70 -62.00
C LEU A 348 37.11 206.82 -60.97
N ALA A 349 38.37 207.13 -60.68
CA ALA A 349 38.82 208.45 -60.27
C ALA A 349 39.97 208.85 -61.20
N GLY A 350 39.65 209.38 -62.38
CA GLY A 350 40.68 209.89 -63.26
C GLY A 350 40.27 210.09 -64.71
N SER A 351 39.33 211.00 -64.99
CA SER A 351 39.48 211.99 -66.08
C SER A 351 38.22 212.85 -66.33
N SER A 352 38.45 214.15 -66.58
CA SER A 352 37.66 215.10 -67.40
C SER A 352 36.27 215.54 -66.93
N LEU A 353 35.93 216.81 -66.61
CA LEU A 353 36.56 218.14 -66.64
C LEU A 353 37.49 218.49 -67.81
N VAL A 354 37.12 218.07 -69.03
CA VAL A 354 37.44 218.82 -70.24
C VAL A 354 36.22 218.72 -71.14
N MET A 355 35.28 219.65 -70.98
CA MET A 355 34.36 220.15 -72.02
C MET A 355 33.30 221.03 -71.36
N ALA A 356 33.71 222.21 -70.88
CA ALA A 356 33.02 223.38 -71.37
C ALA A 356 33.97 224.00 -72.41
N THR A 357 33.48 224.16 -73.63
CA THR A 357 34.01 225.07 -74.66
C THR A 357 35.25 224.61 -75.47
N THR A 358 34.96 223.98 -76.60
CA THR A 358 35.48 224.43 -77.89
C THR A 358 34.24 224.66 -78.77
N LEU A 359 34.12 225.84 -79.39
CA LEU A 359 33.01 226.34 -80.24
C LEU A 359 31.91 227.17 -79.56
N VAL A 360 32.30 228.39 -79.17
CA VAL A 360 31.55 229.57 -79.62
C VAL A 360 32.10 229.92 -81.02
N LEU A 361 31.18 230.14 -81.97
CA LEU A 361 31.31 230.97 -83.17
C LEU A 361 32.04 230.41 -84.42
N LYS A 362 31.25 229.75 -85.29
CA LYS A 362 31.00 230.28 -86.66
C LYS A 362 29.65 229.82 -87.23
N GLY A 363 28.70 230.76 -87.28
CA GLY A 363 27.61 230.80 -88.26
C GLY A 363 26.23 230.60 -87.61
N LEU A 364 25.22 231.47 -87.75
CA LEU A 364 25.00 232.55 -88.73
C LEU A 364 25.45 232.19 -90.16
N SER A 365 24.76 231.23 -90.73
CA SER A 365 24.10 231.34 -92.06
C SER A 365 22.97 230.30 -91.99
N VAL A 366 21.69 230.61 -91.93
CA VAL A 366 20.84 231.65 -92.52
C VAL A 366 20.31 232.53 -91.39
N ILE A 367 20.45 233.86 -91.53
CA ILE A 367 19.32 234.79 -91.73
C ILE A 367 18.25 234.61 -90.65
#